data_AF-A0A1Y1VSP8-F1
#
_entry.id   AF-A0A1Y1VSP8-F1
#
_cell.length_a   1.000
_cell.length_b   1.000
_cell.length_c   1.000
_cell.angle_alpha   90.00
_cell.angle_beta   90.00
_cell.angle_gamma   90.00
#
_symmetry.space_group_name_H-M   'P 1'
#
loop_
_entity.id
_entity.type
_entity.pdbx_description
1 polymer ?
#
loop_
_entity_poly.entity_id
_entity_poly.type
_entity_poly.pdbx_seq_one_letter_code
_entity_poly.pdbx_strand_id
1 'polypeptide(L)'
;MKDTGFAAQLNTTGGANTYRFKSFKQRVEGIEINVSRRVKRDLDEPEEYDSYLAEAVLKWGELNCTNDFTELLRKIRDYHQSLAQVLYHKEQIVGVLEGYLSMDHEGVLEPVLE
;
A
#
# COMPACT_ATOMS: atom_id res chain seq x y z
N MET A 1 -35.16 11.24 -25.79
CA MET A 1 -34.52 10.11 -26.49
C MET A 1 -33.52 9.48 -25.54
N LYS A 2 -33.66 8.19 -25.26
CA LYS A 2 -32.91 7.42 -24.25
C LYS A 2 -31.83 6.61 -24.97
N ASP A 3 -30.66 7.22 -25.18
CA ASP A 3 -29.51 6.55 -25.83
C ASP A 3 -28.42 6.12 -24.82
N THR A 4 -28.82 5.80 -23.57
CA THR A 4 -27.87 5.34 -22.54
C THR A 4 -27.55 3.84 -22.62
N GLY A 5 -28.25 3.07 -23.46
CA GLY A 5 -28.12 1.61 -23.52
C GLY A 5 -26.86 1.09 -24.22
N PHE A 6 -26.42 1.75 -25.31
CA PHE A 6 -25.30 1.26 -26.12
C PHE A 6 -23.93 1.48 -25.45
N ALA A 7 -23.73 2.65 -24.82
CA ALA A 7 -22.47 2.96 -24.15
C ALA A 7 -22.16 2.04 -22.96
N ALA A 8 -23.19 1.58 -22.23
CA ALA A 8 -23.02 0.64 -21.13
C ALA A 8 -22.55 -0.76 -21.59
N GLN A 9 -22.99 -1.21 -22.77
CA GLN A 9 -22.65 -2.52 -23.34
C GLN A 9 -21.19 -2.61 -23.84
N LEU A 10 -20.56 -1.46 -24.14
CA LEU A 10 -19.14 -1.39 -24.52
C LEU A 10 -18.20 -1.82 -23.38
N ASN A 11 -18.62 -1.67 -22.12
CA ASN A 11 -17.81 -2.05 -20.97
C ASN A 11 -17.91 -3.55 -20.63
N THR A 12 -18.93 -4.28 -21.11
CA THR A 12 -19.21 -5.68 -20.72
C THR A 12 -18.70 -6.71 -21.74
N THR A 13 -18.60 -6.35 -23.01
CA THR A 13 -18.25 -7.28 -24.10
C THR A 13 -16.74 -7.50 -24.20
N GLY A 14 -16.23 -8.73 -24.30
CA GLY A 14 -14.79 -9.05 -24.35
C GLY A 14 -14.03 -8.61 -25.62
N GLY A 15 -14.30 -7.42 -26.16
CA GLY A 15 -13.57 -6.84 -27.29
C GLY A 15 -12.15 -6.37 -26.96
N ALA A 16 -11.40 -6.00 -28.00
CA ALA A 16 -9.97 -5.67 -27.97
C ALA A 16 -9.55 -4.43 -27.14
N ASN A 17 -10.49 -3.76 -26.47
CA ASN A 17 -10.18 -2.60 -25.63
C ASN A 17 -9.73 -3.03 -24.22
N THR A 18 -8.45 -2.78 -23.93
CA THR A 18 -7.79 -3.03 -22.64
C THR A 18 -8.24 -2.06 -21.54
N TYR A 19 -8.59 -0.81 -21.86
CA TYR A 19 -8.91 0.22 -20.87
C TYR A 19 -10.42 0.54 -20.90
N ARG A 20 -11.11 0.21 -19.81
CA ARG A 20 -12.56 0.38 -19.69
C ARG A 20 -12.90 1.16 -18.44
N PHE A 21 -13.92 2.00 -18.54
CA PHE A 21 -14.44 2.71 -17.38
C PHE A 21 -15.11 1.72 -16.43
N LYS A 22 -14.68 1.75 -15.16
CA LYS A 22 -15.38 1.11 -14.05
C LYS A 22 -15.83 2.19 -13.09
N SER A 23 -17.13 2.22 -12.77
CA SER A 23 -17.65 3.05 -11.69
C SER A 23 -17.05 2.64 -10.36
N PHE A 24 -17.05 3.54 -9.37
CA PHE A 24 -16.55 3.24 -8.03
C PHE A 24 -17.22 1.99 -7.44
N LYS A 25 -18.55 1.90 -7.54
CA LYS A 25 -19.34 0.73 -7.10
C LYS A 25 -18.83 -0.57 -7.73
N GLN A 26 -18.63 -0.61 -9.04
CA GLN A 26 -18.13 -1.80 -9.74
C GLN A 26 -16.69 -2.17 -9.35
N ARG A 27 -15.86 -1.18 -8.99
CA ARG A 27 -14.50 -1.46 -8.49
C ARG A 27 -14.59 -2.11 -7.11
N VAL A 28 -15.41 -1.57 -6.22
CA VAL A 28 -15.62 -2.10 -4.86
C VAL A 28 -16.20 -3.52 -4.91
N GLU A 29 -17.21 -3.76 -5.75
CA GLU A 29 -17.80 -5.10 -5.96
C GLU A 29 -16.79 -6.12 -6.51
N GLY A 30 -15.74 -5.65 -7.21
CA GLY A 30 -14.68 -6.50 -7.74
C GLY A 30 -13.53 -6.79 -6.75
N ILE A 31 -13.51 -6.17 -5.57
CA ILE A 31 -12.48 -6.43 -4.55
C ILE A 31 -12.89 -7.67 -3.76
N GLU A 32 -12.13 -8.75 -3.90
CA GLU A 32 -12.30 -9.98 -3.12
C GLU A 32 -11.26 -10.05 -2.00
N ILE A 33 -11.69 -9.96 -0.74
CA ILE A 33 -10.80 -9.98 0.44
C ILE A 33 -10.56 -11.44 0.84
N ASN A 34 -9.49 -12.05 0.32
CA ASN A 34 -9.07 -13.42 0.69
C ASN A 34 -7.73 -13.41 1.44
N VAL A 35 -7.78 -13.39 2.77
CA VAL A 35 -6.58 -13.35 3.64
C VAL A 35 -5.74 -14.64 3.54
N SER A 36 -6.39 -15.78 3.30
CA SER A 36 -5.74 -17.11 3.23
C SER A 36 -5.21 -17.49 1.85
N ARG A 37 -5.61 -16.78 0.78
CA ARG A 37 -5.14 -17.01 -0.61
C ARG A 37 -4.24 -15.91 -1.15
N ARG A 38 -3.75 -15.00 -0.29
CA ARG A 38 -2.59 -14.20 -0.65
C ARG A 38 -1.45 -15.20 -0.89
N VAL A 39 -1.20 -15.54 -2.15
CA VAL A 39 0.11 -16.01 -2.59
C VAL A 39 1.02 -14.84 -2.26
N LYS A 40 1.56 -14.83 -1.04
CA LYS A 40 2.72 -14.02 -0.74
C LYS A 40 3.73 -14.50 -1.77
N ARG A 41 3.95 -13.73 -2.83
CA ARG A 41 5.22 -13.82 -3.54
C ARG A 41 6.21 -13.46 -2.45
N ASP A 42 6.93 -14.47 -2.01
CA ASP A 42 7.83 -14.52 -0.88
C ASP A 42 8.26 -13.13 -0.40
N LEU A 43 7.79 -12.73 0.79
CA LEU A 43 8.68 -11.94 1.62
C LEU A 43 9.70 -12.98 2.04
N ASP A 44 10.86 -12.98 1.37
CA ASP A 44 11.99 -13.78 1.81
C ASP A 44 12.20 -13.51 3.31
N GLU A 45 12.55 -14.54 4.09
CA GLU A 45 12.86 -14.28 5.49
C GLU A 45 14.01 -13.28 5.53
N PRO A 46 13.91 -12.20 6.35
CA PRO A 46 14.97 -11.22 6.45
C PRO A 46 16.26 -11.92 6.86
N GLU A 47 17.39 -11.39 6.38
CA GLU A 47 18.71 -11.88 6.77
C GLU A 47 18.86 -11.86 8.30
N GLU A 48 19.78 -12.68 8.84
CA GLU A 48 19.91 -12.97 10.29
C GLU A 48 19.97 -11.71 11.21
N TYR A 49 20.36 -10.55 10.67
CA TYR A 49 20.48 -9.28 11.40
C TYR A 49 19.52 -8.19 10.93
N ASP A 50 18.62 -8.49 10.00
CA ASP A 50 17.67 -7.55 9.43
C ASP A 50 16.28 -7.65 10.11
N SER A 51 15.32 -6.84 9.65
CA SER A 51 13.94 -6.88 10.13
C SER A 51 12.96 -6.67 8.99
N TYR A 52 11.76 -7.26 9.12
CA TYR A 52 10.66 -7.03 8.18
C TYR A 52 10.33 -5.54 7.99
N LEU A 53 10.50 -4.72 9.04
CA LEU A 53 10.29 -3.27 8.92
C LEU A 53 11.34 -2.62 8.03
N ALA A 54 12.60 -3.04 8.12
CA ALA A 54 13.67 -2.51 7.28
C ALA A 54 13.49 -2.86 5.81
N GLU A 55 13.11 -4.11 5.52
CA GLU A 55 12.78 -4.54 4.17
C GLU A 55 11.60 -3.75 3.59
N ALA A 56 10.54 -3.55 4.38
CA ALA A 56 9.39 -2.75 3.97
C ALA A 56 9.79 -1.29 3.71
N VAL A 57 10.60 -0.69 4.58
CA VAL A 57 11.12 0.68 4.39
C VAL A 57 11.97 0.78 3.13
N LEU A 58 12.82 -0.21 2.84
CA LEU A 58 13.62 -0.25 1.62
C LEU A 58 12.72 -0.34 0.37
N LYS A 59 11.81 -1.30 0.36
CA LYS A 59 10.83 -1.51 -0.73
C LYS A 59 10.03 -0.24 -1.01
N TRP A 60 9.47 0.37 0.02
CA TRP A 60 8.66 1.58 -0.15
C TRP A 60 9.49 2.81 -0.46
N GLY A 61 10.75 2.86 -0.02
CA GLY A 61 11.73 3.87 -0.44
C GLY A 61 11.95 3.91 -1.95
N GLU A 62 11.78 2.78 -2.64
CA GLU A 62 11.86 2.69 -4.10
C GLU A 62 10.51 2.93 -4.79
N LEU A 63 9.40 2.52 -4.17
CA LEU A 63 8.06 2.59 -4.77
C LEU A 63 7.35 3.93 -4.56
N ASN A 64 7.63 4.63 -3.47
CA ASN A 64 6.89 5.84 -3.08
C ASN A 64 7.84 7.03 -2.91
N CYS A 65 7.65 8.05 -3.73
CA CYS A 65 8.42 9.30 -3.72
C CYS A 65 7.59 10.52 -3.30
N THR A 66 6.48 10.30 -2.57
CA THR A 66 5.67 11.41 -2.06
C THR A 66 6.42 12.15 -0.95
N ASN A 67 6.13 13.45 -0.79
CA ASN A 67 6.75 14.28 0.25
C ASN A 67 6.44 13.73 1.65
N ASP A 68 5.19 13.41 1.90
CA ASP A 68 4.70 12.90 3.18
C ASP A 68 5.42 11.59 3.56
N PHE A 69 5.63 10.68 2.60
CA PHE A 69 6.36 9.44 2.83
C PHE A 69 7.86 9.70 3.07
N THR A 70 8.46 10.63 2.31
CA THR A 70 9.87 11.01 2.51
C THR A 70 10.09 11.59 3.91
N GLU A 71 9.14 12.38 4.42
CA GLU A 71 9.20 12.89 5.79
C GLU A 71 9.02 11.80 6.86
N LEU A 72 8.10 10.86 6.63
CA LEU A 72 7.92 9.69 7.49
C LEU A 72 9.22 8.89 7.57
N LEU A 73 9.86 8.60 6.44
CA LEU A 73 11.13 7.90 6.39
C LEU A 73 12.23 8.64 7.15
N ARG A 74 12.28 9.97 7.06
CA ARG A 74 13.26 10.76 7.83
C ARG A 74 13.06 10.64 9.33
N LYS A 75 11.82 10.50 9.81
CA LYS A 75 11.50 10.34 11.24
C LYS A 75 11.81 8.94 11.77
N ILE A 76 11.67 7.91 10.93
CA ILE A 76 11.90 6.50 11.30
C ILE A 76 13.34 6.06 10.97
N ARG A 77 14.10 6.88 10.23
CA ARG A 77 15.42 6.54 9.70
C ARG A 77 16.36 5.96 10.72
N ASP A 78 16.37 6.45 11.95
CA ASP A 78 17.35 6.06 12.97
C ASP A 78 16.91 4.89 13.86
N TYR A 79 15.75 4.28 13.58
CA TYR A 79 15.11 3.31 14.49
C TYR A 79 14.73 1.97 13.83
N HIS A 80 14.88 1.83 12.52
CA HIS A 80 14.32 0.69 11.78
C HIS A 80 15.35 -0.35 11.30
N GLN A 81 16.66 -0.05 11.38
CA GLN A 81 17.71 -0.83 10.70
C GLN A 81 17.93 -2.24 11.22
N SER A 82 17.45 -2.57 12.42
CA SER A 82 17.56 -3.92 12.96
C SER A 82 16.40 -4.22 13.90
N LEU A 83 16.09 -5.50 14.09
CA LEU A 83 15.02 -5.92 14.97
C LEU A 83 15.20 -5.39 16.41
N ALA A 84 16.44 -5.35 16.91
CA ALA A 84 16.74 -4.83 18.24
C ALA A 84 16.41 -3.33 18.37
N GLN A 85 16.71 -2.53 17.34
CA GLN A 85 16.36 -1.11 17.29
C GLN A 85 14.83 -0.93 17.26
N VAL A 86 14.14 -1.72 16.43
CA VAL A 86 12.68 -1.69 16.32
C VAL A 86 12.02 -2.02 17.66
N LEU A 87 12.49 -3.05 18.36
CA LEU A 87 11.94 -3.44 19.66
C LEU A 87 12.21 -2.42 20.77
N TYR A 88 13.34 -1.72 20.71
CA TYR A 88 13.68 -0.68 21.68
C TYR A 88 12.90 0.63 21.42
N HIS A 89 12.68 0.98 20.16
CA HIS A 89 12.03 2.21 19.71
C HIS A 89 10.56 2.03 19.26
N LYS A 90 9.94 0.91 19.62
CA LYS A 90 8.60 0.55 19.14
C LYS A 90 7.56 1.64 19.34
N GLU A 91 7.61 2.37 20.46
CA GLU A 91 6.56 3.35 20.77
C GLU A 91 6.76 4.62 19.95
N GLN A 92 8.01 4.98 19.65
CA GLN A 92 8.34 6.08 18.74
C GLN A 92 7.92 5.73 17.31
N ILE A 93 8.22 4.51 16.85
CA ILE A 93 7.86 4.04 15.51
C ILE A 93 6.33 4.07 15.35
N VAL A 94 5.60 3.42 16.27
CA VAL A 94 4.13 3.39 16.23
C VAL A 94 3.54 4.79 16.33
N GLY A 95 4.05 5.65 17.21
CA GLY A 95 3.56 7.03 17.32
C GLY A 95 3.75 7.86 16.05
N VAL A 96 4.84 7.64 15.30
CA VAL A 96 5.02 8.26 13.97
C VAL A 96 3.97 7.73 12.99
N LEU A 97 3.81 6.41 12.90
CA LEU A 97 2.87 5.77 11.97
C LEU A 97 1.42 6.22 12.25
N GLU A 98 0.99 6.21 13.52
CA GLU A 98 -0.33 6.69 13.94
C GLU A 98 -0.55 8.17 13.60
N GLY A 99 0.49 9.00 13.71
CA GLY A 99 0.44 10.40 13.33
C GLY A 99 0.12 10.59 11.85
N TYR A 100 0.74 9.80 10.97
CA TYR A 100 0.47 9.84 9.53
C TYR A 100 -0.89 9.20 9.16
N LEU A 101 -1.36 8.21 9.92
CA LEU A 101 -2.70 7.63 9.74
C LEU A 101 -3.84 8.58 10.17
N SER A 102 -3.58 9.45 11.15
CA SER A 102 -4.55 10.40 11.68
C SER A 102 -4.72 11.65 10.81
N MET A 103 -3.77 11.89 9.91
CA MET A 103 -3.78 13.00 8.96
C MET A 103 -4.27 12.51 7.60
N ASP A 104 -4.86 13.40 6.80
CA ASP A 104 -5.46 13.07 5.50
C ASP A 104 -4.38 12.97 4.38
N HIS A 105 -3.35 12.14 4.62
CA HIS A 105 -2.21 11.94 3.71
C HIS A 105 -2.45 10.74 2.79
N GLU A 106 -3.25 10.91 1.73
CA GLU A 106 -3.55 9.84 0.78
C GLU A 106 -2.30 9.14 0.21
N GLY A 107 -1.21 9.90 0.02
CA GLY A 107 0.05 9.41 -0.56
C GLY A 107 0.87 8.46 0.32
N VAL A 108 0.50 8.29 1.59
CA VAL A 108 1.27 7.51 2.60
C VAL A 108 0.47 6.34 3.18
N LEU A 109 -0.82 6.27 2.87
CA LEU A 109 -1.69 5.22 3.45
C LEU A 109 -1.23 3.81 3.08
N GLU A 110 -0.86 3.57 1.82
CA GLU A 110 -0.42 2.25 1.37
C GLU A 110 0.86 1.76 2.08
N PRO A 111 1.97 2.52 2.14
CA PRO A 111 3.17 2.08 2.84
C PRO A 111 3.02 1.93 4.35
N VAL A 112 2.08 2.64 4.98
CA VAL A 112 1.87 2.56 6.43
C VAL A 112 0.96 1.39 6.82
N LEU A 113 0.14 0.89 5.90
CA LEU A 113 -0.81 -0.20 6.15
C LEU A 113 -0.33 -1.58 5.66
N GLU A 114 0.80 -1.65 4.95
CA GLU A 114 1.44 -2.93 4.59
C GLU A 114 2.09 -3.62 5.80
#